data_AF-A0A7J3QYN4-F1
#
_entry.id   AF-A0A7J3QYN4-F1
#
_cell.length_a   1.000
_cell.length_b   1.000
_cell.length_c   1.000
_cell.angle_alpha   90.00
_cell.angle_beta   90.00
_cell.angle_gamma   90.00
#
_symmetry.space_group_name_H-M   'P 1'
#
loop_
_entity.id
_entity.type
_entity.pdbx_description
1 polymer ?
#
loop_
_entity_poly.entity_id
_entity_poly.type
_entity_poly.pdbx_seq_one_letter_code
_entity_poly.pdbx_strand_id
1 'polypeptide(L)'
;MKILLVTGTLAQADVRRYARESKVAHKVLALPISVAALLTPKQVAEALQKEKPSDFDIILVPGLIRGDVAEIAEELGIPTFKGPKYAADLPTVLDAVDKTQLSTIIPACEILKHELQRKALMELEEVEKHKDELLKKPGNMIIGKVAVGKDFPMRVMAEIVDAPSMSIEEVQKTAKEYVKHGADIIDIGMLAGGHRPEQAKELVKAVKESVDVPISIDTLDPCEIKAAVEGGVDMILSGDAGNLDEIAPLVDDKALVIIPTNQREGYYPENAWDRVKFLEKIIAHARKFGVEKAIADLVLAPANIFESLIAYREFARRNPETPVFVGVSNITELIDADSVGVNALLVRLASEIGASILLATEKSIKARGSIREEATASKMMFLAKKRGTVPKDLGIDLLLLKDKRNVEEPFDPGTEAKVEVVSTQEEPKHVVLDAAGSFKIMLDRINGRIVALHFAGAALTKPQRAIVGSTAAAVYTKILELKLVTRLDHAAYIGSELMKAEIALKTGKNYIQDQPLFM
;
A
#
# COMPACT_ATOMS: atom_id res chain seq x y z
N MET A 1 -16.20 26.54 24.18
CA MET A 1 -16.66 26.71 22.80
C MET A 1 -17.72 25.67 22.46
N LYS A 2 -18.78 26.04 21.75
CA LYS A 2 -19.93 25.21 21.37
C LYS A 2 -20.15 25.27 19.86
N ILE A 3 -20.12 24.11 19.20
CA ILE A 3 -20.10 23.99 17.74
C ILE A 3 -21.44 23.46 17.21
N LEU A 4 -21.97 24.06 16.14
CA LEU A 4 -23.08 23.50 15.37
C LEU A 4 -22.53 22.67 14.19
N LEU A 5 -22.82 21.37 14.19
CA LEU A 5 -22.48 20.46 13.10
C LEU A 5 -23.69 20.33 12.16
N VAL A 6 -23.55 20.79 10.93
CA VAL A 6 -24.59 20.72 9.90
C VAL A 6 -24.38 19.47 9.05
N THR A 7 -25.46 18.73 8.79
CA THR A 7 -25.41 17.51 7.97
C THR A 7 -26.73 17.24 7.24
N GLY A 8 -26.77 16.22 6.40
CA GLY A 8 -28.00 15.69 5.79
C GLY A 8 -28.56 14.52 6.60
N THR A 9 -29.76 14.06 6.24
CA THR A 9 -30.44 12.97 6.97
C THR A 9 -29.69 11.65 6.89
N LEU A 10 -29.06 11.32 5.74
CA LEU A 10 -28.34 10.05 5.57
C LEU A 10 -27.10 9.95 6.47
N ALA A 11 -26.39 11.06 6.67
CA ALA A 11 -25.16 11.09 7.46
C ALA A 11 -25.39 11.46 8.94
N GLN A 12 -26.62 11.73 9.36
CA GLN A 12 -26.94 12.21 10.70
C GLN A 12 -26.46 11.23 11.79
N ALA A 13 -26.69 9.93 11.60
CA ALA A 13 -26.31 8.90 12.56
C ALA A 13 -24.79 8.83 12.73
N ASP A 14 -24.04 8.81 11.63
CA ASP A 14 -22.58 8.77 11.66
C ASP A 14 -21.97 10.06 12.24
N VAL A 15 -22.48 11.24 11.86
CA VAL A 15 -22.01 12.51 12.43
C VAL A 15 -22.26 12.55 13.94
N ARG A 16 -23.41 12.08 14.42
CA ARG A 16 -23.68 11.96 15.87
C ARG A 16 -22.78 10.95 16.56
N ARG A 17 -22.50 9.81 15.92
CA ARG A 17 -21.59 8.78 16.47
C ARG A 17 -20.21 9.37 16.70
N TYR A 18 -19.62 9.93 15.63
CA TYR A 18 -18.24 10.42 15.68
C TYR A 18 -18.08 11.68 16.51
N ALA A 19 -19.02 12.63 16.45
CA ALA A 19 -18.90 13.85 17.23
C ALA A 19 -18.82 13.58 18.76
N ARG A 20 -19.47 12.51 19.24
CA ARG A 20 -19.43 12.09 20.67
C ARG A 20 -18.07 11.59 21.14
N GLU A 21 -17.17 11.23 20.24
CA GLU A 21 -15.80 10.83 20.60
C GLU A 21 -14.94 12.03 21.00
N SER A 22 -15.32 13.25 20.60
CA SER A 22 -14.69 14.48 21.06
C SER A 22 -15.35 15.00 22.33
N LYS A 23 -14.54 15.63 23.19
CA LYS A 23 -15.01 16.30 24.41
C LYS A 23 -15.55 17.72 24.14
N VAL A 24 -15.40 18.24 22.92
CA VAL A 24 -15.87 19.58 22.56
C VAL A 24 -17.39 19.63 22.52
N ALA A 25 -18.00 20.66 23.13
CA ALA A 25 -19.44 20.81 23.16
C ALA A 25 -19.98 21.02 21.74
N HIS A 26 -20.95 20.20 21.32
CA HIS A 26 -21.48 20.25 19.96
C HIS A 26 -22.97 19.93 19.89
N LYS A 27 -23.65 20.40 18.84
CA LYS A 27 -25.02 19.99 18.46
C LYS A 27 -25.02 19.57 17.00
N VAL A 28 -25.66 18.45 16.69
CA VAL A 28 -25.84 17.99 15.30
C VAL A 28 -27.22 18.39 14.81
N LEU A 29 -27.26 19.19 13.74
CA LEU A 29 -28.46 19.59 13.03
C LEU A 29 -28.47 18.95 11.64
N ALA A 30 -29.46 18.11 11.39
CA ALA A 30 -29.69 17.54 10.07
C ALA A 30 -30.70 18.40 9.31
N LEU A 31 -30.30 18.91 8.16
CA LEU A 31 -31.19 19.60 7.24
C LEU A 31 -32.14 18.58 6.59
N PRO A 32 -33.35 18.98 6.16
CA PRO A 32 -34.34 18.08 5.55
C PRO A 32 -33.98 17.70 4.10
N ILE A 33 -32.76 17.23 3.88
CA ILE A 33 -32.22 16.72 2.61
C ILE A 33 -31.37 15.48 2.89
N SER A 34 -31.35 14.54 1.94
CA SER A 34 -30.57 13.31 2.06
C SER A 34 -29.06 13.56 2.21
N VAL A 35 -28.49 14.43 1.38
CA VAL A 35 -27.04 14.71 1.32
C VAL A 35 -26.80 16.21 1.34
N ALA A 36 -26.34 16.73 2.48
CA ALA A 36 -26.08 18.17 2.63
C ALA A 36 -24.92 18.69 1.76
N ALA A 37 -24.00 17.82 1.32
CA ALA A 37 -22.92 18.20 0.41
C ALA A 37 -23.39 18.68 -0.99
N LEU A 38 -24.65 18.44 -1.34
CA LEU A 38 -25.25 18.90 -2.61
C LEU A 38 -25.83 20.31 -2.52
N LEU A 39 -25.87 20.91 -1.34
CA LEU A 39 -26.39 22.26 -1.13
C LEU A 39 -25.34 23.32 -1.47
N THR A 40 -25.81 24.48 -1.94
CA THR A 40 -24.99 25.70 -2.00
C THR A 40 -24.89 26.35 -0.61
N PRO A 41 -23.87 27.19 -0.34
CA PRO A 41 -23.77 27.95 0.91
C PRO A 41 -25.04 28.72 1.23
N LYS A 42 -25.60 29.44 0.25
CA LYS A 42 -26.89 30.14 0.36
C LYS A 42 -28.06 29.24 0.80
N GLN A 43 -28.21 28.05 0.18
CA GLN A 43 -29.28 27.12 0.58
C GLN A 43 -29.12 26.60 2.01
N VAL A 44 -27.87 26.42 2.46
CA VAL A 44 -27.59 26.06 3.86
C VAL A 44 -27.96 27.21 4.78
N ALA A 45 -27.57 28.44 4.45
CA ALA A 45 -27.89 29.62 5.24
C ALA A 45 -29.42 29.83 5.37
N GLU A 46 -30.18 29.75 4.26
CA GLU A 46 -31.64 29.82 4.24
C GLU A 46 -32.30 28.73 5.13
N ALA A 47 -31.75 27.51 5.11
CA ALA A 47 -32.26 26.42 5.94
C ALA A 47 -31.96 26.63 7.42
N LEU A 48 -30.78 27.16 7.75
CA LEU A 48 -30.36 27.46 9.12
C LEU A 48 -31.12 28.66 9.70
N GLN A 49 -31.44 29.69 8.91
CA GLN A 49 -32.24 30.83 9.38
C GLN A 49 -33.59 30.39 9.96
N LYS A 50 -34.22 29.35 9.39
CA LYS A 50 -35.50 28.79 9.88
C LYS A 50 -35.36 28.15 11.26
N GLU A 51 -34.20 27.56 11.54
CA GLU A 51 -33.88 26.91 12.81
C GLU A 51 -33.40 27.89 13.89
N LYS A 52 -33.14 29.16 13.52
CA LYS A 52 -32.65 30.24 14.39
C LYS A 52 -31.54 29.78 15.35
N PRO A 53 -30.41 29.26 14.84
CA PRO A 53 -29.31 28.80 15.67
C PRO A 53 -28.80 29.98 16.51
N SER A 54 -29.01 29.90 17.81
CA SER A 54 -28.44 30.80 18.82
C SER A 54 -27.58 29.97 19.77
N ASP A 55 -26.61 30.61 20.42
CA ASP A 55 -25.68 29.98 21.37
C ASP A 55 -24.65 29.00 20.76
N PHE A 56 -24.15 29.29 19.54
CA PHE A 56 -23.02 28.58 18.94
C PHE A 56 -21.90 29.56 18.60
N ASP A 57 -20.67 29.18 18.89
CA ASP A 57 -19.48 29.97 18.58
C ASP A 57 -19.05 29.77 17.12
N ILE A 58 -19.28 28.56 16.58
CA ILE A 58 -18.87 28.16 15.23
C ILE A 58 -19.91 27.22 14.60
N ILE A 59 -20.09 27.33 13.28
CA ILE A 59 -20.81 26.37 12.44
C ILE A 59 -19.79 25.59 11.59
N LEU A 60 -19.85 24.26 11.65
CA LEU A 60 -19.15 23.39 10.70
C LEU A 60 -20.15 22.76 9.74
N VAL A 61 -19.92 22.98 8.45
CA VAL A 61 -20.70 22.36 7.38
C VAL A 61 -19.90 21.23 6.72
N PRO A 62 -20.53 20.30 5.98
CA PRO A 62 -19.81 19.22 5.32
C PRO A 62 -18.71 19.76 4.39
N GLY A 63 -17.50 19.19 4.47
CA GLY A 63 -16.37 19.66 3.69
C GLY A 63 -16.54 19.53 2.17
N LEU A 64 -17.52 18.75 1.71
CA LEU A 64 -17.82 18.57 0.30
C LEU A 64 -18.74 19.65 -0.30
N ILE A 65 -19.27 20.57 0.51
CA ILE A 65 -20.03 21.72 0.00
C ILE A 65 -19.14 22.54 -0.93
N ARG A 66 -19.67 22.84 -2.12
CA ARG A 66 -19.00 23.66 -3.13
C ARG A 66 -19.15 25.14 -2.82
N GLY A 67 -18.18 25.94 -3.24
CA GLY A 67 -18.15 27.38 -2.97
C GLY A 67 -17.52 27.73 -1.63
N ASP A 68 -17.49 29.03 -1.34
CA ASP A 68 -17.00 29.61 -0.10
C ASP A 68 -18.14 29.64 0.93
N VAL A 69 -17.93 29.04 2.11
CA VAL A 69 -18.96 29.02 3.15
C VAL A 69 -18.99 30.28 4.01
N ALA A 70 -18.14 31.27 3.69
CA ALA A 70 -18.19 32.61 4.29
C ALA A 70 -19.58 33.25 4.12
N GLU A 71 -20.27 32.99 3.01
CA GLU A 71 -21.65 33.45 2.75
C GLU A 71 -22.62 33.08 3.90
N ILE A 72 -22.45 31.91 4.51
CA ILE A 72 -23.29 31.46 5.64
C ILE A 72 -23.00 32.29 6.89
N ALA A 73 -21.73 32.63 7.12
CA ALA A 73 -21.32 33.47 8.25
C ALA A 73 -21.82 34.90 8.09
N GLU A 74 -21.81 35.44 6.86
CA GLU A 74 -22.36 36.75 6.54
C GLU A 74 -23.87 36.83 6.81
N GLU A 75 -24.64 35.78 6.46
CA GLU A 75 -26.08 35.76 6.68
C GLU A 75 -26.50 35.50 8.14
N LEU A 76 -25.76 34.66 8.88
CA LEU A 76 -26.14 34.22 10.23
C LEU A 76 -25.39 34.96 11.35
N GLY A 77 -24.30 35.66 11.04
CA GLY A 77 -23.45 36.31 12.03
C GLY A 77 -22.62 35.35 12.89
N ILE A 78 -22.55 34.06 12.54
CA ILE A 78 -21.78 33.04 13.26
C ILE A 78 -20.64 32.55 12.36
N PRO A 79 -19.37 32.56 12.82
CA PRO A 79 -18.25 32.03 12.06
C PRO A 79 -18.53 30.63 11.51
N THR A 80 -18.40 30.46 10.20
CA THR A 80 -18.74 29.21 9.51
C THR A 80 -17.54 28.71 8.73
N PHE A 81 -17.20 27.43 8.90
CA PHE A 81 -16.07 26.79 8.24
C PHE A 81 -16.46 25.45 7.62
N LYS A 82 -15.66 24.99 6.65
CA LYS A 82 -15.79 23.64 6.13
C LYS A 82 -15.22 22.63 7.12
N GLY A 83 -16.08 21.73 7.58
CA GLY A 83 -15.69 20.54 8.32
C GLY A 83 -14.98 19.51 7.44
N PRO A 84 -14.80 18.27 7.95
CA PRO A 84 -14.19 17.21 7.16
C PRO A 84 -15.12 16.72 6.05
N LYS A 85 -14.55 16.04 5.07
CA LYS A 85 -15.33 15.35 4.01
C LYS A 85 -16.05 14.12 4.55
N TYR A 86 -15.45 13.43 5.52
CA TYR A 86 -15.97 12.22 6.13
C TYR A 86 -16.22 12.43 7.62
N ALA A 87 -17.34 11.89 8.12
CA ALA A 87 -17.71 12.03 9.52
C ALA A 87 -16.68 11.40 10.48
N ALA A 88 -15.96 10.36 10.04
CA ALA A 88 -14.94 9.68 10.84
C ALA A 88 -13.77 10.60 11.26
N ASP A 89 -13.54 11.71 10.55
CA ASP A 89 -12.49 12.67 10.87
C ASP A 89 -12.95 13.73 11.88
N LEU A 90 -14.26 13.82 12.16
CA LEU A 90 -14.84 14.81 13.08
C LEU A 90 -14.16 14.84 14.45
N PRO A 91 -13.82 13.71 15.12
CA PRO A 91 -13.20 13.78 16.44
C PRO A 91 -11.89 14.57 16.38
N THR A 92 -11.06 14.31 15.36
CA THR A 92 -9.78 15.00 15.16
C THR A 92 -9.98 16.47 14.83
N VAL A 93 -10.95 16.80 13.98
CA VAL A 93 -11.25 18.19 13.60
C VAL A 93 -11.76 18.98 14.81
N LEU A 94 -12.66 18.39 15.59
CA LEU A 94 -13.21 19.01 16.80
C LEU A 94 -12.11 19.23 17.85
N ASP A 95 -11.23 18.26 18.08
CA ASP A 95 -10.15 18.38 19.08
C ASP A 95 -9.02 19.35 18.67
N ALA A 96 -8.98 19.75 17.39
CA ALA A 96 -8.00 20.65 16.81
C ALA A 96 -8.54 22.07 16.56
N VAL A 97 -9.85 22.30 16.70
CA VAL A 97 -10.51 23.57 16.33
C VAL A 97 -9.94 24.80 17.04
N ASP A 98 -9.50 24.67 18.30
CA ASP A 98 -8.91 25.76 19.09
C ASP A 98 -7.40 25.93 18.82
N LYS A 99 -6.80 24.99 18.07
CA LYS A 99 -5.35 24.90 17.82
C LYS A 99 -4.99 25.20 16.37
N THR A 100 -5.97 25.25 15.48
CA THR A 100 -5.76 25.36 14.04
C THR A 100 -6.82 26.25 13.42
N GLN A 101 -6.40 27.13 12.51
CA GLN A 101 -7.32 27.96 11.75
C GLN A 101 -8.01 27.14 10.66
N LEU A 102 -9.33 26.97 10.78
CA LEU A 102 -10.15 26.34 9.75
C LEU A 102 -10.42 27.29 8.58
N SER A 103 -10.76 26.73 7.42
CA SER A 103 -11.00 27.49 6.19
C SER A 103 -12.47 27.46 5.79
N THR A 104 -12.90 28.53 5.12
CA THR A 104 -14.22 28.64 4.51
C THR A 104 -14.27 28.00 3.11
N ILE A 105 -13.11 27.69 2.51
CA ILE A 105 -12.99 27.12 1.16
C ILE A 105 -12.40 25.72 1.20
N ILE A 106 -11.37 25.53 2.03
CA ILE A 106 -10.60 24.28 2.14
C ILE A 106 -11.22 23.39 3.23
N PRO A 107 -11.57 22.12 2.93
CA PRO A 107 -12.10 21.19 3.93
C PRO A 107 -11.13 20.93 5.08
N ALA A 108 -11.63 20.81 6.32
CA ALA A 108 -10.80 20.66 7.52
C ALA A 108 -9.82 19.46 7.47
N CYS A 109 -10.22 18.35 6.85
CA CYS A 109 -9.36 17.16 6.70
C CYS A 109 -8.13 17.41 5.82
N GLU A 110 -8.14 18.45 4.98
CA GLU A 110 -7.00 18.83 4.15
C GLU A 110 -6.01 19.71 4.92
N ILE A 111 -6.53 20.58 5.78
CA ILE A 111 -5.75 21.42 6.69
C ILE A 111 -5.04 20.53 7.72
N LEU A 112 -5.75 19.53 8.27
CA LEU A 112 -5.27 18.63 9.32
C LEU A 112 -4.70 17.31 8.78
N LYS A 113 -4.12 17.33 7.56
CA LYS A 113 -3.64 16.12 6.88
C LYS A 113 -2.60 15.35 7.72
N HIS A 114 -1.66 16.07 8.34
CA HIS A 114 -0.59 15.48 9.13
C HIS A 114 -1.11 14.88 10.45
N GLU A 115 -2.04 15.56 11.11
CA GLU A 115 -2.70 15.09 12.33
C GLU A 115 -3.51 13.81 12.06
N LEU A 116 -4.26 13.78 10.96
CA LEU A 116 -5.04 12.61 10.54
C LEU A 116 -4.14 11.43 10.18
N GLN A 117 -3.02 11.66 9.49
CA GLN A 117 -2.02 10.62 9.21
C GLN A 117 -1.42 10.07 10.51
N ARG A 118 -1.03 10.93 11.45
CA ARG A 118 -0.50 10.50 12.74
C ARG A 118 -1.53 9.67 13.50
N LYS A 119 -2.79 10.10 13.55
CA LYS A 119 -3.88 9.35 14.21
C LYS A 119 -4.10 7.98 13.57
N ALA A 120 -4.05 7.90 12.24
CA ALA A 120 -4.16 6.63 11.52
C ALA A 120 -3.04 5.64 11.90
N LEU A 121 -1.80 6.11 12.01
CA LEU A 121 -0.68 5.28 12.47
C LEU A 121 -0.85 4.84 13.93
N MET A 122 -1.27 5.74 14.81
CA MET A 122 -1.56 5.41 16.21
C MET A 122 -2.67 4.37 16.33
N GLU A 123 -3.74 4.46 15.53
CA GLU A 123 -4.83 3.48 15.53
C GLU A 123 -4.38 2.06 15.12
N LEU A 124 -3.36 1.96 14.27
CA LEU A 124 -2.73 0.68 13.89
C LEU A 124 -1.85 0.15 15.02
N GLU A 125 -1.01 1.01 15.62
CA GLU A 125 -0.18 0.64 16.77
C GLU A 125 -0.99 0.20 17.99
N GLU A 126 -2.14 0.83 18.24
CA GLU A 126 -3.05 0.44 19.31
C GLU A 126 -3.58 -0.98 19.14
N VAL A 127 -3.80 -1.43 17.90
CA VAL A 127 -4.25 -2.81 17.64
C VAL A 127 -3.17 -3.81 18.01
N GLU A 128 -1.90 -3.51 17.68
CA GLU A 128 -0.77 -4.33 18.09
C GLU A 128 -0.58 -4.35 19.62
N LYS A 129 -0.81 -3.23 20.30
CA LYS A 129 -0.73 -3.14 21.78
C LYS A 129 -1.81 -3.98 22.48
N HIS A 130 -3.01 -4.10 21.89
CA HIS A 130 -4.11 -4.89 22.44
C HIS A 130 -4.17 -6.31 21.85
N LYS A 131 -3.10 -6.80 21.22
CA LYS A 131 -3.10 -8.10 20.55
C LYS A 131 -3.50 -9.26 21.47
N ASP A 132 -3.10 -9.23 22.74
CA ASP A 132 -3.38 -10.32 23.69
C ASP A 132 -4.88 -10.46 24.00
N GLU A 133 -5.64 -9.36 23.94
CA GLU A 133 -7.10 -9.39 24.08
C GLU A 133 -7.77 -9.87 22.79
N LEU A 134 -7.28 -9.40 21.64
CA LEU A 134 -7.79 -9.79 20.33
C LEU A 134 -7.52 -11.27 20.04
N LEU A 135 -6.38 -11.82 20.44
CA LEU A 135 -6.02 -13.24 20.29
C LEU A 135 -6.99 -14.19 21.02
N LYS A 136 -7.78 -13.71 21.99
CA LYS A 136 -8.82 -14.51 22.65
C LYS A 136 -10.07 -14.70 21.78
N LYS A 137 -10.22 -13.90 20.72
CA LYS A 137 -11.39 -14.00 19.83
C LYS A 137 -11.22 -15.18 18.86
N PRO A 138 -12.32 -15.86 18.49
CA PRO A 138 -12.26 -16.99 17.55
C PRO A 138 -11.70 -16.59 16.18
N GLY A 139 -10.83 -17.44 15.65
CA GLY A 139 -10.15 -17.25 14.36
C GLY A 139 -8.94 -16.32 14.39
N ASN A 140 -8.51 -15.89 15.56
CA ASN A 140 -7.21 -15.25 15.73
C ASN A 140 -6.19 -16.26 16.26
N MET A 141 -4.94 -16.16 15.82
CA MET A 141 -3.84 -17.02 16.24
C MET A 141 -2.51 -16.28 16.22
N ILE A 142 -1.48 -16.87 16.82
CA ILE A 142 -0.11 -16.36 16.76
C ILE A 142 0.77 -17.29 15.93
N ILE A 143 1.50 -16.69 14.99
CA ILE A 143 2.53 -17.35 14.17
C ILE A 143 3.86 -16.67 14.52
N GLY A 144 4.78 -17.43 15.13
CA GLY A 144 5.95 -16.86 15.78
C GLY A 144 5.56 -15.76 16.78
N LYS A 145 5.80 -14.50 16.42
CA LYS A 145 5.44 -13.32 17.23
C LYS A 145 4.31 -12.46 16.64
N VAL A 146 3.79 -12.82 15.47
CA VAL A 146 2.81 -12.04 14.70
C VAL A 146 1.40 -12.56 14.98
N ALA A 147 0.51 -11.66 15.38
CA ALA A 147 -0.90 -11.99 15.57
C ALA A 147 -1.64 -11.93 14.24
N VAL A 148 -2.31 -13.02 13.87
CA VAL A 148 -2.98 -13.22 12.59
C VAL A 148 -4.47 -13.40 12.83
N GLY A 149 -5.29 -12.76 12.01
CA GLY A 149 -6.74 -12.97 11.98
C GLY A 149 -7.50 -11.71 11.56
N LYS A 150 -8.84 -11.82 11.49
CA LYS A 150 -9.75 -10.78 10.94
C LYS A 150 -9.83 -9.48 11.75
N ASP A 151 -9.31 -9.50 12.99
CA ASP A 151 -9.24 -8.37 13.92
C ASP A 151 -7.95 -7.56 13.77
N PHE A 152 -7.01 -8.02 12.93
CA PHE A 152 -5.75 -7.34 12.63
C PHE A 152 -5.75 -6.84 11.19
N PRO A 153 -4.85 -5.91 10.81
CA PRO A 153 -4.48 -5.74 9.41
C PRO A 153 -4.07 -7.10 8.82
N MET A 154 -4.45 -7.35 7.56
CA MET A 154 -3.98 -8.55 6.85
C MET A 154 -2.47 -8.57 6.87
N ARG A 155 -1.88 -9.69 7.29
CA ARG A 155 -0.43 -9.84 7.34
C ARG A 155 0.12 -10.07 5.95
N VAL A 156 1.16 -9.35 5.59
CA VAL A 156 1.81 -9.52 4.29
C VAL A 156 2.92 -10.54 4.43
N MET A 157 2.76 -11.68 3.77
CA MET A 157 3.78 -12.69 3.62
C MET A 157 4.52 -12.48 2.30
N ALA A 158 5.80 -12.12 2.38
CA ALA A 158 6.60 -11.82 1.21
C ALA A 158 7.45 -13.02 0.79
N GLU A 159 7.25 -13.48 -0.44
CA GLU A 159 7.95 -14.65 -1.00
C GLU A 159 9.30 -14.26 -1.60
N ILE A 160 10.36 -14.93 -1.15
CA ILE A 160 11.65 -14.98 -1.85
C ILE A 160 11.56 -16.11 -2.88
N VAL A 161 11.16 -15.74 -4.10
CA VAL A 161 10.91 -16.68 -5.20
C VAL A 161 12.20 -17.40 -5.59
N ASP A 162 12.10 -18.72 -5.81
CA ASP A 162 13.20 -19.58 -6.26
C ASP A 162 14.47 -19.47 -5.36
N ALA A 163 14.28 -19.30 -4.04
CA ALA A 163 15.35 -19.09 -3.06
C ALA A 163 16.54 -20.07 -3.16
N PRO A 164 16.36 -21.37 -3.49
CA PRO A 164 17.48 -22.30 -3.70
C PRO A 164 18.44 -21.93 -4.86
N SER A 165 18.05 -21.00 -5.73
CA SER A 165 18.87 -20.52 -6.85
C SER A 165 19.72 -19.30 -6.50
N MET A 166 19.58 -18.75 -5.29
CA MET A 166 20.26 -17.56 -4.81
C MET A 166 21.38 -17.91 -3.82
N SER A 167 22.35 -17.00 -3.64
CA SER A 167 23.31 -17.13 -2.54
C SER A 167 22.62 -16.86 -1.20
N ILE A 168 23.20 -17.39 -0.11
CA ILE A 168 22.70 -17.13 1.25
C ILE A 168 22.69 -15.62 1.56
N GLU A 169 23.73 -14.89 1.16
CA GLU A 169 23.81 -13.44 1.35
C GLU A 169 22.71 -12.69 0.59
N GLU A 170 22.39 -13.14 -0.63
CA GLU A 170 21.30 -12.56 -1.43
C GLU A 170 19.93 -12.81 -0.77
N VAL A 171 19.68 -14.03 -0.30
CA VAL A 171 18.44 -14.39 0.41
C VAL A 171 18.28 -13.55 1.68
N GLN A 172 19.33 -13.45 2.51
CA GLN A 172 19.30 -12.63 3.73
C GLN A 172 19.10 -11.14 3.43
N LYS A 173 19.72 -10.63 2.36
CA LYS A 173 19.55 -9.25 1.94
C LYS A 173 18.10 -8.98 1.51
N THR A 174 17.54 -9.85 0.66
CA THR A 174 16.15 -9.75 0.18
C THR A 174 15.17 -9.81 1.34
N ALA A 175 15.35 -10.74 2.30
CA ALA A 175 14.52 -10.83 3.50
C ALA A 175 14.49 -9.51 4.29
N LYS A 176 15.66 -8.89 4.52
CA LYS A 176 15.76 -7.60 5.21
C LYS A 176 15.07 -6.47 4.45
N GLU A 177 15.21 -6.45 3.12
CA GLU A 177 14.54 -5.46 2.27
C GLU A 177 13.01 -5.62 2.32
N TYR A 178 12.51 -6.85 2.27
CA TYR A 178 11.07 -7.14 2.34
C TYR A 178 10.46 -6.76 3.70
N VAL A 179 11.14 -7.05 4.81
CA VAL A 179 10.71 -6.57 6.14
C VAL A 179 10.65 -5.05 6.19
N LYS A 180 11.66 -4.36 5.62
CA LYS A 180 11.66 -2.88 5.53
C LYS A 180 10.49 -2.36 4.68
N HIS A 181 10.06 -3.11 3.67
CA HIS A 181 8.91 -2.78 2.83
C HIS A 181 7.56 -3.08 3.49
N GLY A 182 7.55 -3.78 4.62
CA GLY A 182 6.36 -4.03 5.43
C GLY A 182 5.89 -5.49 5.42
N ALA A 183 6.74 -6.44 5.02
CA ALA A 183 6.46 -7.86 5.21
C ALA A 183 6.35 -8.17 6.70
N ASP A 184 5.25 -8.81 7.08
CA ASP A 184 5.02 -9.35 8.41
C ASP A 184 5.58 -10.77 8.57
N ILE A 185 5.73 -11.51 7.46
CA ILE A 185 6.23 -12.90 7.38
C ILE A 185 7.14 -12.99 6.15
N ILE A 186 8.27 -13.69 6.23
CA ILE A 186 9.10 -14.01 5.05
C ILE A 186 8.85 -15.46 4.65
N ASP A 187 8.49 -15.67 3.41
CA ASP A 187 8.28 -16.98 2.82
C ASP A 187 9.44 -17.36 1.90
N ILE A 188 9.90 -18.60 2.03
CA ILE A 188 11.02 -19.15 1.26
C ILE A 188 10.44 -20.03 0.15
N GLY A 189 10.39 -19.47 -1.06
CA GLY A 189 9.90 -20.18 -2.26
C GLY A 189 10.87 -21.26 -2.71
N MET A 190 10.52 -22.54 -2.52
CA MET A 190 11.32 -23.66 -3.03
C MET A 190 11.05 -23.90 -4.51
N LEU A 191 11.94 -24.65 -5.16
CA LEU A 191 11.79 -25.00 -6.57
C LEU A 191 10.72 -26.09 -6.74
N ALA A 192 9.74 -25.84 -7.61
CA ALA A 192 8.70 -26.82 -7.94
C ALA A 192 9.29 -28.14 -8.45
N GLY A 193 8.83 -29.27 -7.92
CA GLY A 193 9.35 -30.61 -8.24
C GLY A 193 10.78 -30.87 -7.77
N GLY A 194 11.32 -30.01 -6.89
CA GLY A 194 12.59 -30.21 -6.22
C GLY A 194 12.52 -31.28 -5.12
N HIS A 195 13.70 -31.76 -4.71
CA HIS A 195 13.89 -32.56 -3.51
C HIS A 195 15.22 -32.15 -2.86
N ARG A 196 15.17 -31.08 -2.06
CA ARG A 196 16.35 -30.37 -1.52
C ARG A 196 16.24 -30.12 -0.01
N PRO A 197 16.05 -31.16 0.81
CA PRO A 197 15.82 -31.00 2.26
C PRO A 197 16.94 -30.25 2.98
N GLU A 198 18.21 -30.53 2.64
CA GLU A 198 19.35 -29.84 3.27
C GLU A 198 19.33 -28.34 2.98
N GLN A 199 19.02 -27.93 1.75
CA GLN A 199 18.93 -26.51 1.38
C GLN A 199 17.73 -25.83 2.05
N ALA A 200 16.58 -26.51 2.16
CA ALA A 200 15.43 -25.97 2.88
C ALA A 200 15.79 -25.62 4.34
N LYS A 201 16.49 -26.52 5.03
CA LYS A 201 16.95 -26.30 6.41
C LYS A 201 17.98 -25.17 6.51
N GLU A 202 18.93 -25.11 5.58
CA GLU A 202 19.95 -24.06 5.52
C GLU A 202 19.32 -22.68 5.29
N LEU A 203 18.41 -22.56 4.31
CA LEU A 203 17.71 -21.33 3.99
C LEU A 203 16.85 -20.83 5.15
N VAL A 204 16.09 -21.72 5.80
CA VAL A 204 15.28 -21.37 6.98
C VAL A 204 16.16 -20.76 8.08
N LYS A 205 17.30 -21.39 8.39
CA LYS A 205 18.25 -20.87 9.39
C LYS A 205 18.82 -19.53 8.97
N ALA A 206 19.28 -19.42 7.73
CA ALA A 206 19.88 -18.20 7.20
C ALA A 206 18.92 -17.00 7.26
N VAL A 207 17.65 -17.19 6.85
CA VAL A 207 16.65 -16.12 6.92
C VAL A 207 16.35 -15.76 8.37
N LYS A 208 16.18 -16.77 9.25
CA LYS A 208 15.88 -16.58 10.68
C LYS A 208 16.98 -15.82 11.43
N GLU A 209 18.24 -16.00 11.06
CA GLU A 209 19.37 -15.24 11.61
C GLU A 209 19.39 -13.76 11.13
N SER A 210 18.67 -13.45 10.04
CA SER A 210 18.77 -12.17 9.34
C SER A 210 17.63 -11.20 9.65
N VAL A 211 16.47 -11.71 10.06
CA VAL A 211 15.25 -10.94 10.35
C VAL A 211 14.54 -11.46 11.60
N ASP A 212 13.74 -10.61 12.22
CA ASP A 212 13.02 -10.93 13.47
C ASP A 212 11.56 -11.34 13.19
N VAL A 213 11.11 -11.40 11.94
CA VAL A 213 9.73 -11.82 11.59
C VAL A 213 9.61 -13.34 11.45
N PRO A 214 8.39 -13.92 11.56
CA PRO A 214 8.18 -15.34 11.33
C PRO A 214 8.59 -15.78 9.93
N ILE A 215 9.04 -17.03 9.83
CA ILE A 215 9.51 -17.63 8.58
C ILE A 215 8.51 -18.69 8.10
N SER A 216 8.17 -18.65 6.82
CA SER A 216 7.40 -19.65 6.10
C SER A 216 8.29 -20.36 5.07
N ILE A 217 7.94 -21.60 4.74
CA ILE A 217 8.54 -22.37 3.65
C ILE A 217 7.45 -22.72 2.64
N ASP A 218 7.66 -22.46 1.35
CA ASP A 218 6.76 -22.85 0.27
C ASP A 218 7.27 -24.09 -0.46
N THR A 219 6.72 -25.26 -0.11
CA THR A 219 6.95 -26.55 -0.75
C THR A 219 5.85 -27.56 -0.41
N LEU A 220 5.63 -28.52 -1.31
CA LEU A 220 4.74 -29.67 -1.11
C LEU A 220 5.53 -30.96 -0.78
N ASP A 221 6.87 -30.93 -0.83
CA ASP A 221 7.72 -32.11 -0.58
C ASP A 221 7.83 -32.40 0.93
N PRO A 222 7.40 -33.58 1.41
CA PRO A 222 7.43 -33.90 2.84
C PRO A 222 8.83 -33.89 3.47
N CYS A 223 9.88 -34.20 2.71
CA CYS A 223 11.25 -34.20 3.23
C CYS A 223 11.78 -32.77 3.41
N GLU A 224 11.48 -31.86 2.47
CA GLU A 224 11.78 -30.43 2.61
C GLU A 224 11.02 -29.82 3.79
N ILE A 225 9.74 -30.13 3.95
CA ILE A 225 8.93 -29.69 5.10
C ILE A 225 9.55 -30.18 6.41
N LYS A 226 9.89 -31.46 6.50
CA LYS A 226 10.54 -32.03 7.68
C LYS A 226 11.83 -31.28 8.03
N ALA A 227 12.68 -31.05 7.03
CA ALA A 227 13.96 -30.37 7.23
C ALA A 227 13.78 -28.89 7.61
N ALA A 228 12.77 -28.21 7.06
CA ALA A 228 12.40 -26.85 7.44
C ALA A 228 11.87 -26.76 8.88
N VAL A 229 11.06 -27.72 9.33
CA VAL A 229 10.63 -27.84 10.73
C VAL A 229 11.83 -28.00 11.66
N GLU A 230 12.79 -28.87 11.33
CA GLU A 230 14.05 -29.01 12.07
C GLU A 230 14.93 -27.74 12.01
N GLY A 231 14.78 -26.92 10.96
CA GLY A 231 15.39 -25.60 10.83
C GLY A 231 14.70 -24.53 11.69
N GLY A 232 13.51 -24.81 12.21
CA GLY A 232 12.73 -23.91 13.05
C GLY A 232 11.84 -22.94 12.27
N VAL A 233 11.27 -23.37 11.14
CA VAL A 233 10.22 -22.61 10.42
C VAL A 233 9.00 -22.38 11.31
N ASP A 234 8.27 -21.28 11.11
CA ASP A 234 7.06 -20.93 11.89
C ASP A 234 5.76 -21.36 11.19
N MET A 235 5.80 -21.49 9.87
CA MET A 235 4.65 -21.73 8.99
C MET A 235 5.04 -22.56 7.76
N ILE A 236 4.09 -23.34 7.23
CA ILE A 236 4.27 -24.19 6.05
C ILE A 236 3.21 -23.82 5.01
N LEU A 237 3.66 -23.47 3.81
CA LEU A 237 2.88 -23.34 2.58
C LEU A 237 3.35 -24.50 1.68
N SER A 238 2.55 -25.48 1.28
CA SER A 238 1.20 -25.78 1.70
C SER A 238 1.04 -27.28 1.96
N GLY A 239 -0.09 -27.66 2.57
CA GLY A 239 -0.56 -29.03 2.65
C GLY A 239 -1.78 -29.24 1.74
N ASP A 240 -1.88 -30.41 1.14
CA ASP A 240 -3.03 -30.81 0.33
C ASP A 240 -3.42 -32.26 0.61
N ALA A 241 -4.49 -32.77 -0.03
CA ALA A 241 -4.94 -34.13 0.24
C ALA A 241 -3.91 -35.22 -0.10
N GLY A 242 -2.94 -34.93 -0.96
CA GLY A 242 -1.92 -35.88 -1.40
C GLY A 242 -0.78 -36.06 -0.40
N ASN A 243 -0.40 -35.01 0.34
CA ASN A 243 0.74 -35.06 1.27
C ASN A 243 0.37 -34.96 2.75
N LEU A 244 -0.88 -34.61 3.09
CA LEU A 244 -1.29 -34.24 4.45
C LEU A 244 -0.99 -35.32 5.50
N ASP A 245 -1.19 -36.60 5.17
CA ASP A 245 -0.95 -37.70 6.11
C ASP A 245 0.51 -37.81 6.55
N GLU A 246 1.46 -37.43 5.68
CA GLU A 246 2.89 -37.45 5.98
C GLU A 246 3.34 -36.20 6.72
N ILE A 247 2.75 -35.05 6.41
CA ILE A 247 3.22 -33.76 6.94
C ILE A 247 2.51 -33.35 8.23
N ALA A 248 1.23 -33.72 8.43
CA ALA A 248 0.47 -33.32 9.62
C ALA A 248 1.15 -33.74 10.94
N PRO A 249 1.74 -34.95 11.07
CA PRO A 249 2.49 -35.33 12.26
C PRO A 249 3.79 -34.52 12.48
N LEU A 250 4.29 -33.84 11.44
CA LEU A 250 5.53 -33.06 11.48
C LEU A 250 5.30 -31.59 11.84
N VAL A 251 4.07 -31.07 11.64
CA VAL A 251 3.76 -29.64 11.81
C VAL A 251 3.85 -29.18 13.26
N ASP A 252 3.58 -30.06 14.24
CA ASP A 252 3.59 -29.72 15.68
C ASP A 252 2.74 -28.45 15.97
N ASP A 253 3.33 -27.40 16.56
CA ASP A 253 2.68 -26.13 16.87
C ASP A 253 2.75 -25.09 15.73
N LYS A 254 3.24 -25.46 14.55
CA LYS A 254 3.42 -24.57 13.40
C LYS A 254 2.11 -24.32 12.65
N ALA A 255 2.04 -23.20 11.94
CA ALA A 255 0.89 -22.92 11.08
C ALA A 255 0.99 -23.70 9.77
N LEU A 256 -0.13 -24.23 9.27
CA LEU A 256 -0.19 -24.94 7.99
C LEU A 256 -1.26 -24.32 7.10
N VAL A 257 -0.85 -23.82 5.93
CA VAL A 257 -1.79 -23.43 4.87
C VAL A 257 -2.23 -24.67 4.13
N ILE A 258 -3.54 -24.83 3.96
CA ILE A 258 -4.15 -25.98 3.31
C ILE A 258 -4.86 -25.52 2.04
N ILE A 259 -4.59 -26.21 0.92
CA ILE A 259 -5.18 -25.94 -0.40
C ILE A 259 -6.09 -27.09 -0.87
N PRO A 260 -7.16 -26.82 -1.65
CA PRO A 260 -8.10 -27.82 -2.14
C PRO A 260 -7.56 -28.59 -3.35
N THR A 261 -6.39 -29.24 -3.22
CA THR A 261 -5.81 -30.06 -4.29
C THR A 261 -5.47 -31.46 -3.82
N ASN A 262 -5.27 -32.37 -4.78
CA ASN A 262 -4.48 -33.58 -4.58
C ASN A 262 -3.47 -33.66 -5.71
N GLN A 263 -2.27 -33.13 -5.48
CA GLN A 263 -1.20 -33.07 -6.47
C GLN A 263 -0.72 -34.46 -6.89
N ARG A 264 -0.67 -35.41 -5.95
CA ARG A 264 -0.27 -36.80 -6.23
C ARG A 264 -1.24 -37.53 -7.16
N GLU A 265 -2.54 -37.25 -7.02
CA GLU A 265 -3.58 -37.84 -7.88
C GLU A 265 -3.96 -36.95 -9.07
N GLY A 266 -3.39 -35.73 -9.17
CA GLY A 266 -3.72 -34.76 -10.21
C GLY A 266 -5.14 -34.22 -10.13
N TYR A 267 -5.74 -34.14 -8.93
CA TYR A 267 -7.11 -33.66 -8.74
C TYR A 267 -7.15 -32.18 -8.32
N TYR A 268 -7.77 -31.36 -9.17
CA TYR A 268 -7.89 -29.91 -9.00
C TYR A 268 -9.35 -29.47 -9.26
N PRO A 269 -10.21 -29.33 -8.22
CA PRO A 269 -11.58 -28.88 -8.42
C PRO A 269 -11.63 -27.47 -9.00
N GLU A 270 -12.39 -27.30 -10.08
CA GLU A 270 -12.48 -26.00 -10.78
C GLU A 270 -13.55 -25.08 -10.19
N ASN A 271 -14.74 -25.62 -9.90
CA ASN A 271 -15.86 -24.80 -9.42
C ASN A 271 -15.72 -24.41 -7.94
N ALA A 272 -16.37 -23.32 -7.55
CA ALA A 272 -16.28 -22.80 -6.20
C ALA A 272 -16.78 -23.79 -5.13
N TRP A 273 -17.90 -24.47 -5.36
CA TRP A 273 -18.53 -25.32 -4.35
C TRP A 273 -17.73 -26.58 -4.02
N ASP A 274 -17.14 -27.20 -5.03
CA ASP A 274 -16.31 -28.41 -4.88
C ASP A 274 -14.99 -28.05 -4.22
N ARG A 275 -14.38 -26.90 -4.57
CA ARG A 275 -13.21 -26.36 -3.83
C ARG A 275 -13.51 -26.19 -2.34
N VAL A 276 -14.63 -25.54 -2.01
CA VAL A 276 -15.03 -25.29 -0.61
C VAL A 276 -15.24 -26.61 0.13
N LYS A 277 -16.05 -27.53 -0.41
CA LYS A 277 -16.32 -28.83 0.22
C LYS A 277 -15.05 -29.65 0.40
N PHE A 278 -14.16 -29.63 -0.61
CA PHE A 278 -12.94 -30.40 -0.55
C PHE A 278 -11.97 -29.82 0.49
N LEU A 279 -11.79 -28.49 0.51
CA LEU A 279 -10.96 -27.84 1.51
C LEU A 279 -11.45 -28.10 2.94
N GLU A 280 -12.77 -27.99 3.19
CA GLU A 280 -13.36 -28.32 4.49
C GLU A 280 -13.03 -29.75 4.92
N LYS A 281 -13.05 -30.70 3.98
CA LYS A 281 -12.72 -32.10 4.23
C LYS A 281 -11.24 -32.28 4.59
N ILE A 282 -10.33 -31.60 3.87
CA ILE A 282 -8.88 -31.65 4.12
C ILE A 282 -8.55 -31.01 5.46
N ILE A 283 -9.11 -29.83 5.78
CA ILE A 283 -8.92 -29.15 7.07
C ILE A 283 -9.44 -30.00 8.24
N ALA A 284 -10.64 -30.60 8.09
CA ALA A 284 -11.17 -31.50 9.10
C ALA A 284 -10.29 -32.73 9.31
N HIS A 285 -9.66 -33.23 8.25
CA HIS A 285 -8.68 -34.30 8.33
C HIS A 285 -7.41 -33.83 9.06
N ALA A 286 -6.83 -32.70 8.67
CA ALA A 286 -5.63 -32.13 9.30
C ALA A 286 -5.80 -31.94 10.81
N ARG A 287 -6.96 -31.41 11.24
CA ARG A 287 -7.29 -31.24 12.66
C ARG A 287 -7.36 -32.56 13.43
N LYS A 288 -7.82 -33.65 12.81
CA LYS A 288 -7.80 -34.99 13.44
C LYS A 288 -6.39 -35.52 13.67
N PHE A 289 -5.42 -35.05 12.88
CA PHE A 289 -4.00 -35.39 13.00
C PHE A 289 -3.21 -34.35 13.82
N GLY A 290 -3.89 -33.47 14.56
CA GLY A 290 -3.26 -32.56 15.51
C GLY A 290 -2.88 -31.18 14.95
N VAL A 291 -3.23 -30.86 13.70
CA VAL A 291 -2.98 -29.52 13.14
C VAL A 291 -4.00 -28.53 13.69
N GLU A 292 -3.62 -27.81 14.75
CA GLU A 292 -4.47 -26.80 15.40
C GLU A 292 -4.49 -25.48 14.60
N LYS A 293 -3.35 -25.06 14.06
CA LYS A 293 -3.17 -23.79 13.33
C LYS A 293 -3.35 -23.96 11.82
N ALA A 294 -4.49 -24.51 11.42
CA ALA A 294 -4.84 -24.65 10.00
C ALA A 294 -5.33 -23.30 9.43
N ILE A 295 -4.81 -22.94 8.25
CA ILE A 295 -5.16 -21.74 7.48
C ILE A 295 -5.68 -22.18 6.11
N ALA A 296 -6.77 -21.57 5.66
CA ALA A 296 -7.43 -21.96 4.42
C ALA A 296 -6.97 -21.11 3.23
N ASP A 297 -6.57 -21.74 2.13
CA ASP A 297 -6.35 -21.10 0.85
C ASP A 297 -7.17 -21.81 -0.25
N LEU A 298 -8.08 -21.09 -0.91
CA LEU A 298 -8.94 -21.63 -1.98
C LEU A 298 -8.29 -21.51 -3.38
N VAL A 299 -7.07 -20.99 -3.43
CA VAL A 299 -6.27 -20.70 -4.62
C VAL A 299 -6.96 -19.68 -5.54
N LEU A 300 -6.42 -18.46 -5.56
CA LEU A 300 -6.87 -17.40 -6.45
C LEU A 300 -6.39 -17.66 -7.88
N ALA A 301 -7.26 -18.22 -8.73
CA ALA A 301 -6.89 -18.62 -10.08
C ALA A 301 -6.95 -17.44 -11.08
N PRO A 302 -5.90 -17.19 -11.88
CA PRO A 302 -5.83 -16.04 -12.78
C PRO A 302 -6.84 -16.06 -13.92
N ALA A 303 -7.19 -17.24 -14.42
CA ALA A 303 -8.17 -17.36 -15.50
C ALA A 303 -9.61 -17.07 -15.04
N ASN A 304 -9.93 -17.34 -13.76
CA ASN A 304 -11.29 -17.29 -13.22
C ASN A 304 -11.31 -16.64 -11.82
N ILE A 305 -10.91 -15.36 -11.77
CA ILE A 305 -10.78 -14.59 -10.53
C ILE A 305 -12.12 -14.56 -9.77
N PHE A 306 -13.22 -14.26 -10.46
CA PHE A 306 -14.53 -14.12 -9.82
C PHE A 306 -15.03 -15.43 -9.20
N GLU A 307 -14.88 -16.56 -9.90
CA GLU A 307 -15.24 -17.89 -9.37
C GLU A 307 -14.41 -18.23 -8.12
N SER A 308 -13.11 -17.92 -8.15
CA SER A 308 -12.23 -18.12 -6.99
C SER A 308 -12.68 -17.25 -5.82
N LEU A 309 -13.06 -15.99 -6.05
CA LEU A 309 -13.59 -15.10 -5.00
C LEU A 309 -14.93 -15.59 -4.42
N ILE A 310 -15.80 -16.22 -5.23
CA ILE A 310 -17.01 -16.90 -4.73
C ILE A 310 -16.61 -18.03 -3.78
N ALA A 311 -15.62 -18.86 -4.15
CA ALA A 311 -15.13 -19.95 -3.30
C ALA A 311 -14.61 -19.42 -1.95
N TYR A 312 -13.77 -18.38 -1.97
CA TYR A 312 -13.28 -17.73 -0.75
C TYR A 312 -14.43 -17.18 0.10
N ARG A 313 -15.39 -16.47 -0.51
CA ARG A 313 -16.52 -15.87 0.20
C ARG A 313 -17.40 -16.92 0.86
N GLU A 314 -17.71 -18.00 0.15
CA GLU A 314 -18.53 -19.09 0.68
C GLU A 314 -17.79 -19.87 1.77
N PHE A 315 -16.49 -20.15 1.60
CA PHE A 315 -15.69 -20.77 2.64
C PHE A 315 -15.67 -19.93 3.92
N ALA A 316 -15.32 -18.64 3.81
CA ALA A 316 -15.21 -17.73 4.96
C ALA A 316 -16.54 -17.57 5.71
N ARG A 317 -17.67 -17.57 4.99
CA ARG A 317 -19.01 -17.53 5.59
C ARG A 317 -19.33 -18.80 6.38
N ARG A 318 -18.92 -19.97 5.88
CA ARG A 318 -19.19 -21.28 6.50
C ARG A 318 -18.20 -21.62 7.62
N ASN A 319 -17.00 -21.06 7.58
CA ASN A 319 -15.89 -21.36 8.48
C ASN A 319 -15.31 -20.07 9.13
N PRO A 320 -16.09 -19.32 9.93
CA PRO A 320 -15.73 -17.98 10.41
C PRO A 320 -14.57 -17.93 11.43
N GLU A 321 -14.11 -19.11 11.88
CA GLU A 321 -13.01 -19.29 12.83
C GLU A 321 -11.72 -19.82 12.19
N THR A 322 -11.74 -20.13 10.90
CA THR A 322 -10.54 -20.56 10.17
C THR A 322 -9.97 -19.33 9.46
N PRO A 323 -8.72 -18.90 9.76
CA PRO A 323 -8.08 -17.82 9.02
C PRO A 323 -7.98 -18.14 7.53
N VAL A 324 -8.10 -17.10 6.70
CA VAL A 324 -8.05 -17.23 5.24
C VAL A 324 -6.77 -16.58 4.72
N PHE A 325 -6.05 -17.31 3.88
CA PHE A 325 -4.87 -16.89 3.14
C PHE A 325 -5.28 -16.57 1.71
N VAL A 326 -4.78 -15.48 1.12
CA VAL A 326 -5.08 -15.10 -0.26
C VAL A 326 -3.81 -14.71 -0.99
N GLY A 327 -3.48 -15.45 -2.05
CA GLY A 327 -2.37 -15.09 -2.93
C GLY A 327 -2.77 -14.08 -4.01
N VAL A 328 -2.77 -12.79 -3.69
CA VAL A 328 -3.13 -11.73 -4.66
C VAL A 328 -2.09 -11.58 -5.77
N SER A 329 -0.82 -11.88 -5.46
CA SER A 329 0.28 -11.84 -6.43
C SER A 329 0.14 -12.82 -7.60
N ASN A 330 -0.63 -13.91 -7.43
CA ASN A 330 -0.98 -14.83 -8.53
C ASN A 330 -1.75 -14.12 -9.67
N ILE A 331 -2.36 -12.98 -9.37
CA ILE A 331 -3.08 -12.14 -10.32
C ILE A 331 -2.22 -10.96 -10.76
N THR A 332 -1.62 -10.25 -9.81
CA THR A 332 -0.83 -9.03 -10.09
C THR A 332 0.29 -9.30 -11.10
N GLU A 333 0.98 -10.44 -10.98
CA GLU A 333 2.04 -10.83 -11.92
C GLU A 333 1.52 -11.09 -13.35
N LEU A 334 0.25 -11.46 -13.50
CA LEU A 334 -0.35 -11.89 -14.76
C LEU A 334 -1.30 -10.85 -15.39
N ILE A 335 -1.31 -9.61 -14.89
CA ILE A 335 -2.04 -8.48 -15.50
C ILE A 335 -1.05 -7.43 -15.99
N ASP A 336 -1.16 -7.00 -17.25
CA ASP A 336 -0.37 -5.89 -17.80
C ASP A 336 -0.98 -4.52 -17.45
N ALA A 337 -0.95 -4.23 -16.15
CA ALA A 337 -1.32 -2.95 -15.55
C ALA A 337 -0.35 -2.61 -14.41
N ASP A 338 -0.33 -1.35 -13.98
CA ASP A 338 0.48 -0.94 -12.83
C ASP A 338 0.01 -1.67 -11.55
N SER A 339 0.95 -2.37 -10.90
CA SER A 339 0.70 -3.23 -9.73
C SER A 339 -0.06 -2.51 -8.62
N VAL A 340 0.26 -1.24 -8.38
CA VAL A 340 -0.34 -0.38 -7.34
C VAL A 340 -1.86 -0.39 -7.40
N GLY A 341 -2.44 -0.26 -8.60
CA GLY A 341 -3.90 -0.23 -8.78
C GLY A 341 -4.53 -1.61 -8.66
N VAL A 342 -3.86 -2.64 -9.18
CA VAL A 342 -4.29 -4.04 -9.11
C VAL A 342 -4.27 -4.53 -7.66
N ASN A 343 -3.17 -4.34 -6.95
CA ASN A 343 -3.00 -4.66 -5.54
C ASN A 343 -4.02 -3.92 -4.67
N ALA A 344 -4.26 -2.63 -4.90
CA ALA A 344 -5.27 -1.88 -4.15
C ALA A 344 -6.68 -2.50 -4.28
N LEU A 345 -7.05 -2.96 -5.47
CA LEU A 345 -8.35 -3.60 -5.72
C LEU A 345 -8.42 -5.02 -5.13
N LEU A 346 -7.40 -5.85 -5.37
CA LEU A 346 -7.39 -7.23 -4.90
C LEU A 346 -7.34 -7.32 -3.37
N VAL A 347 -6.53 -6.48 -2.72
CA VAL A 347 -6.47 -6.39 -1.26
C VAL A 347 -7.79 -5.86 -0.69
N ARG A 348 -8.50 -4.97 -1.40
CA ARG A 348 -9.86 -4.59 -1.00
C ARG A 348 -10.81 -5.79 -1.00
N LEU A 349 -10.80 -6.60 -2.05
CA LEU A 349 -11.64 -7.80 -2.16
C LEU A 349 -11.26 -8.84 -1.09
N ALA A 350 -9.97 -9.05 -0.85
CA ALA A 350 -9.47 -9.91 0.23
C ALA A 350 -9.95 -9.43 1.61
N SER A 351 -9.95 -8.11 1.85
CA SER A 351 -10.49 -7.54 3.09
C SER A 351 -11.99 -7.77 3.25
N GLU A 352 -12.77 -7.78 2.17
CA GLU A 352 -14.23 -8.06 2.20
C GLU A 352 -14.53 -9.54 2.46
N ILE A 353 -13.67 -10.43 1.98
CA ILE A 353 -13.68 -11.86 2.31
C ILE A 353 -13.34 -12.09 3.79
N GLY A 354 -12.54 -11.20 4.39
CA GLY A 354 -12.01 -11.36 5.74
C GLY A 354 -10.70 -12.16 5.77
N ALA A 355 -9.90 -12.03 4.71
CA ALA A 355 -8.55 -12.59 4.67
C ALA A 355 -7.72 -12.12 5.86
N SER A 356 -6.78 -12.96 6.28
CA SER A 356 -5.89 -12.75 7.42
C SER A 356 -4.44 -12.64 6.97
N ILE A 357 -4.06 -13.28 5.87
CA ILE A 357 -2.73 -13.23 5.27
C ILE A 357 -2.84 -13.00 3.76
N LEU A 358 -1.94 -12.18 3.22
CA LEU A 358 -1.75 -11.95 1.79
C LEU A 358 -0.38 -12.52 1.37
N LEU A 359 -0.31 -13.22 0.23
CA LEU A 359 0.97 -13.54 -0.41
C LEU A 359 1.35 -12.41 -1.37
N ALA A 360 2.50 -11.81 -1.11
CA ALA A 360 3.13 -10.78 -1.93
C ALA A 360 4.40 -11.32 -2.59
N THR A 361 4.55 -11.09 -3.89
CA THR A 361 5.74 -11.47 -4.66
C THR A 361 6.22 -10.27 -5.49
N GLU A 362 7.52 -10.22 -5.74
CA GLU A 362 8.13 -9.22 -6.64
C GLU A 362 8.94 -9.93 -7.74
N LYS A 363 8.32 -10.90 -8.42
CA LYS A 363 8.98 -11.76 -9.41
C LYS A 363 9.32 -10.98 -10.67
N SER A 364 8.36 -10.24 -11.22
CA SER A 364 8.58 -9.43 -12.41
C SER A 364 9.01 -8.00 -12.06
N ILE A 365 9.67 -7.34 -13.03
CA ILE A 365 10.06 -5.93 -12.88
C ILE A 365 8.83 -5.03 -12.67
N LYS A 366 7.68 -5.37 -13.28
CA LYS A 366 6.43 -4.58 -13.14
C LYS A 366 5.78 -4.71 -11.77
N ALA A 367 6.02 -5.80 -11.06
CA ALA A 367 5.47 -6.05 -9.73
C ALA A 367 6.42 -5.63 -8.59
N ARG A 368 7.62 -5.12 -8.89
CA ARG A 368 8.52 -4.58 -7.87
C ARG A 368 7.85 -3.46 -7.08
N GLY A 369 7.93 -3.55 -5.76
CA GLY A 369 7.19 -2.70 -4.83
C GLY A 369 5.88 -3.31 -4.33
N SER A 370 5.41 -4.45 -4.86
CA SER A 370 4.14 -5.07 -4.47
C SER A 370 4.05 -5.36 -2.97
N ILE A 371 5.16 -5.72 -2.30
CA ILE A 371 5.16 -5.94 -0.85
C ILE A 371 4.76 -4.67 -0.10
N ARG A 372 5.35 -3.53 -0.48
CA ARG A 372 5.02 -2.23 0.11
C ARG A 372 3.59 -1.80 -0.24
N GLU A 373 3.17 -2.06 -1.47
CA GLU A 373 1.83 -1.74 -1.96
C GLU A 373 0.76 -2.51 -1.18
N GLU A 374 0.92 -3.83 -1.05
CA GLU A 374 0.02 -4.71 -0.32
C GLU A 374 0.02 -4.39 1.18
N ALA A 375 1.18 -4.11 1.79
CA ALA A 375 1.26 -3.73 3.20
C ALA A 375 0.53 -2.40 3.47
N THR A 376 0.65 -1.45 2.55
CA THR A 376 -0.06 -0.17 2.64
C THR A 376 -1.56 -0.35 2.39
N ALA A 377 -1.94 -1.15 1.39
CA ALA A 377 -3.33 -1.49 1.10
C ALA A 377 -3.99 -2.20 2.29
N SER A 378 -3.33 -3.17 2.92
CA SER A 378 -3.81 -3.89 4.09
C SER A 378 -4.16 -2.92 5.22
N LYS A 379 -3.25 -2.00 5.55
CA LYS A 379 -3.48 -0.93 6.55
C LYS A 379 -4.64 -0.02 6.15
N MET A 380 -4.73 0.36 4.88
CA MET A 380 -5.85 1.16 4.37
C MET A 380 -7.19 0.45 4.56
N MET A 381 -7.28 -0.83 4.17
CA MET A 381 -8.51 -1.60 4.28
C MET A 381 -8.91 -1.84 5.74
N PHE A 382 -7.93 -2.09 6.61
CA PHE A 382 -8.15 -2.20 8.04
C PHE A 382 -8.72 -0.91 8.65
N LEU A 383 -8.10 0.25 8.37
CA LEU A 383 -8.58 1.54 8.85
C LEU A 383 -9.98 1.87 8.30
N ALA A 384 -10.22 1.62 7.01
CA ALA A 384 -11.53 1.81 6.39
C ALA A 384 -12.61 0.99 7.11
N LYS A 385 -12.34 -0.30 7.37
CA LYS A 385 -13.25 -1.20 8.09
C LYS A 385 -13.46 -0.73 9.53
N LYS A 386 -12.40 -0.43 10.28
CA LYS A 386 -12.46 0.03 11.68
C LYS A 386 -13.26 1.32 11.82
N ARG A 387 -13.13 2.24 10.86
CA ARG A 387 -13.83 3.53 10.81
C ARG A 387 -15.18 3.47 10.08
N GLY A 388 -15.61 2.32 9.56
CA GLY A 388 -16.83 2.23 8.75
C GLY A 388 -16.87 3.20 7.57
N THR A 389 -15.71 3.47 6.95
CA THR A 389 -15.58 4.36 5.79
C THR A 389 -15.10 3.61 4.55
N VAL A 390 -15.11 4.30 3.41
CA VAL A 390 -14.41 3.84 2.20
C VAL A 390 -12.90 4.02 2.35
N PRO A 391 -12.07 3.30 1.57
CA PRO A 391 -10.61 3.40 1.62
C PRO A 391 -10.08 4.66 0.90
N LYS A 392 -10.57 5.83 1.34
CA LYS A 392 -10.19 7.14 0.81
C LYS A 392 -9.94 8.11 1.96
N ASP A 393 -8.89 8.92 1.83
CA ASP A 393 -8.49 9.95 2.79
C ASP A 393 -8.24 9.43 4.22
N LEU A 394 -7.64 8.24 4.33
CA LEU A 394 -7.34 7.57 5.60
C LEU A 394 -6.07 8.08 6.32
N GLY A 395 -5.37 9.05 5.74
CA GLY A 395 -4.02 9.47 6.18
C GLY A 395 -2.87 8.63 5.61
N ILE A 396 -3.18 7.49 4.99
CA ILE A 396 -2.27 6.66 4.19
C ILE A 396 -2.92 6.39 2.82
N ASP A 397 -2.10 6.25 1.78
CA ASP A 397 -2.57 6.02 0.42
C ASP A 397 -1.51 5.33 -0.47
N LEU A 398 -1.95 4.95 -1.67
CA LEU A 398 -1.16 4.30 -2.71
C LEU A 398 -1.01 5.19 -3.95
N LEU A 399 -1.01 6.52 -3.78
CA LEU A 399 -0.83 7.44 -4.90
C LEU A 399 0.67 7.72 -5.10
N LEU A 400 1.28 6.98 -6.03
CA LEU A 400 2.70 7.11 -6.35
C LEU A 400 2.98 8.11 -7.49
N LEU A 401 2.19 8.06 -8.56
CA LEU A 401 2.41 8.86 -9.78
C LEU A 401 1.42 10.02 -9.96
N LYS A 402 0.26 9.94 -9.31
CA LYS A 402 -0.82 10.91 -9.48
C LYS A 402 -0.99 11.73 -8.22
N ASP A 403 -1.12 13.04 -8.39
CA ASP A 403 -1.54 13.90 -7.30
C ASP A 403 -3.03 13.74 -7.02
N LYS A 404 -3.40 13.88 -5.74
CA LYS A 404 -4.82 13.90 -5.34
C LYS A 404 -5.58 15.09 -5.92
N ARG A 405 -4.87 16.18 -6.24
CA ARG A 405 -5.42 17.47 -6.62
C ARG A 405 -4.45 18.15 -7.56
N ASN A 406 -5.00 18.93 -8.48
CA ASN A 406 -4.18 19.88 -9.22
C ASN A 406 -3.85 21.07 -8.31
N VAL A 407 -2.57 21.27 -8.00
CA VAL A 407 -2.05 22.41 -7.24
C VAL A 407 -0.99 23.07 -8.12
N GLU A 408 -1.46 23.84 -9.08
CA GLU A 408 -0.63 24.57 -10.04
C GLU A 408 -0.88 26.06 -9.90
N GLU A 409 0.15 26.86 -10.19
CA GLU A 409 -0.02 28.29 -10.39
C GLU A 409 -0.85 28.49 -11.67
N PRO A 410 -2.04 29.11 -11.59
CA PRO A 410 -2.90 29.24 -12.75
C PRO A 410 -2.23 30.17 -13.77
N PHE A 411 -2.15 29.71 -15.01
CA PHE A 411 -1.75 30.56 -16.12
C PHE A 411 -2.82 31.63 -16.35
N ASP A 412 -2.45 32.91 -16.18
CA ASP A 412 -3.29 34.07 -16.53
C ASP A 412 -2.97 34.51 -17.96
N PRO A 413 -3.89 34.35 -18.94
CA PRO A 413 -3.69 34.82 -20.32
C PRO A 413 -3.41 36.34 -20.40
N GLY A 414 -3.83 37.13 -19.41
CA GLY A 414 -3.49 38.55 -19.30
C GLY A 414 -2.00 38.82 -19.13
N THR A 415 -1.21 37.81 -18.76
CA THR A 415 0.25 37.89 -18.67
C THR A 415 0.89 38.06 -20.04
N GLU A 416 0.43 37.29 -21.04
CA GLU A 416 0.94 37.36 -22.42
C GLU A 416 0.60 38.70 -23.09
N ALA A 417 -0.54 39.31 -22.76
CA ALA A 417 -0.96 40.59 -23.33
C ALA A 417 -0.01 41.76 -22.98
N LYS A 418 0.89 41.58 -22.01
CA LYS A 418 1.83 42.61 -21.51
C LYS A 418 3.28 42.36 -21.91
N VAL A 419 3.57 41.28 -22.63
CA VAL A 419 4.94 40.89 -22.99
C VAL A 419 5.02 40.50 -24.47
N GLU A 420 6.21 40.56 -25.04
CA GLU A 420 6.45 40.01 -26.37
C GLU A 420 6.39 38.48 -26.31
N VAL A 421 5.51 37.87 -27.11
CA VAL A 421 5.37 36.41 -27.18
C VAL A 421 6.18 35.88 -28.37
N VAL A 422 7.24 35.12 -28.09
CA VAL A 422 8.05 34.45 -29.11
C VAL A 422 7.74 32.95 -29.08
N SER A 423 7.10 32.44 -30.14
CA SER A 423 6.78 31.01 -30.29
C SER A 423 7.89 30.27 -31.05
N THR A 424 8.25 29.06 -30.59
CA THR A 424 9.24 28.20 -31.26
C THR A 424 8.82 26.73 -31.21
N GLN A 425 9.18 25.99 -32.26
CA GLN A 425 9.10 24.53 -32.34
C GLN A 425 10.45 23.93 -32.78
N GLU A 426 11.54 24.70 -32.68
CA GLU A 426 12.85 24.23 -33.14
C GLU A 426 13.46 23.22 -32.17
N GLU A 427 13.79 22.03 -32.68
CA GLU A 427 14.63 21.06 -31.99
C GLU A 427 16.12 21.30 -32.31
N PRO A 428 17.05 20.92 -31.42
CA PRO A 428 18.49 21.05 -31.66
C PRO A 428 18.92 20.25 -32.90
N LYS A 429 19.35 20.93 -33.97
CA LYS A 429 19.67 20.31 -35.27
C LYS A 429 21.04 19.61 -35.31
N HIS A 430 21.97 19.97 -34.42
CA HIS A 430 23.34 19.43 -34.40
C HIS A 430 23.89 19.24 -32.99
N VAL A 431 24.40 18.05 -32.68
CA VAL A 431 25.12 17.76 -31.44
C VAL A 431 26.58 18.20 -31.60
N VAL A 432 26.95 19.32 -30.98
CA VAL A 432 28.34 19.79 -30.95
C VAL A 432 29.01 19.24 -29.69
N LEU A 433 30.16 18.58 -29.85
CA LEU A 433 30.92 18.03 -28.73
C LEU A 433 31.49 19.16 -27.85
N ASP A 434 31.41 18.97 -26.54
CA ASP A 434 32.00 19.87 -25.56
C ASP A 434 33.50 19.58 -25.40
N ALA A 435 34.32 20.62 -25.36
CA ALA A 435 35.77 20.51 -25.19
C ALA A 435 36.16 19.88 -23.83
N ALA A 436 35.33 20.04 -22.80
CA ALA A 436 35.53 19.38 -21.51
C ALA A 436 35.19 17.88 -21.53
N GLY A 437 34.61 17.36 -22.62
CA GLY A 437 34.32 15.95 -22.80
C GLY A 437 32.82 15.61 -22.72
N SER A 438 32.50 14.35 -22.43
CA SER A 438 31.13 13.82 -22.42
C SER A 438 30.81 13.05 -21.15
N PHE A 439 29.52 12.76 -20.94
CA PHE A 439 29.04 12.01 -19.78
C PHE A 439 28.26 10.76 -20.19
N LYS A 440 28.50 9.67 -19.46
CA LYS A 440 27.62 8.50 -19.44
C LYS A 440 26.92 8.43 -18.09
N ILE A 441 25.60 8.46 -18.11
CA ILE A 441 24.77 8.44 -16.89
C ILE A 441 24.25 7.02 -16.67
N MET A 442 24.30 6.56 -15.42
CA MET A 442 23.89 5.24 -14.99
C MET A 442 23.19 5.32 -13.64
N LEU A 443 22.42 4.27 -13.31
CA LEU A 443 21.70 4.17 -12.05
C LEU A 443 22.29 3.07 -11.16
N ASP A 444 22.71 3.44 -9.97
CA ASP A 444 22.99 2.53 -8.87
C ASP A 444 21.72 2.37 -8.03
N ARG A 445 20.85 1.44 -8.44
CA ARG A 445 19.54 1.24 -7.80
C ARG A 445 19.65 0.68 -6.38
N ILE A 446 20.70 -0.08 -6.09
CA ILE A 446 20.93 -0.67 -4.77
C ILE A 446 21.13 0.43 -3.72
N ASN A 447 21.93 1.45 -4.06
CA ASN A 447 22.19 2.56 -3.14
C ASN A 447 21.29 3.79 -3.40
N GLY A 448 20.41 3.72 -4.39
CA GLY A 448 19.53 4.82 -4.78
C GLY A 448 20.29 6.05 -5.30
N ARG A 449 21.33 5.86 -6.14
CA ARG A 449 22.21 6.93 -6.61
C ARG A 449 22.26 7.02 -8.14
N ILE A 450 22.44 8.23 -8.63
CA ILE A 450 22.80 8.55 -10.01
C ILE A 450 24.32 8.56 -10.10
N VAL A 451 24.87 7.93 -11.13
CA VAL A 451 26.31 7.89 -11.42
C VAL A 451 26.56 8.53 -12.77
N ALA A 452 27.24 9.68 -12.79
CA ALA A 452 27.68 10.36 -13.99
C ALA A 452 29.17 10.14 -14.21
N LEU A 453 29.52 9.33 -15.21
CA LEU A 453 30.90 9.06 -15.60
C LEU A 453 31.35 10.08 -16.64
N HIS A 454 32.39 10.84 -16.30
CA HIS A 454 32.98 11.86 -17.16
C HIS A 454 34.11 11.29 -18.01
N PHE A 455 34.06 11.51 -19.32
CA PHE A 455 35.07 11.10 -20.29
C PHE A 455 35.67 12.35 -20.92
N ALA A 456 37.00 12.48 -20.87
CA ALA A 456 37.71 13.59 -21.50
C ALA A 456 38.93 13.10 -22.30
N GLY A 457 39.33 13.91 -23.29
CA GLY A 457 40.39 13.60 -24.25
C GLY A 457 39.89 13.06 -25.58
N ALA A 458 40.75 13.05 -26.61
CA ALA A 458 40.37 12.79 -28.00
C ALA A 458 39.74 11.41 -28.26
N ALA A 459 40.01 10.41 -27.41
CA ALA A 459 39.55 9.04 -27.60
C ALA A 459 38.29 8.66 -26.79
N LEU A 460 37.91 9.44 -25.77
CA LEU A 460 36.75 9.18 -24.88
C LEU A 460 36.60 7.72 -24.39
N THR A 461 37.70 6.98 -24.22
CA THR A 461 37.65 5.52 -23.96
C THR A 461 37.62 5.15 -22.48
N LYS A 462 38.10 6.03 -21.58
CA LYS A 462 38.15 5.75 -20.13
C LYS A 462 37.57 6.91 -19.32
N PRO A 463 36.74 6.62 -18.31
CA PRO A 463 36.21 7.66 -17.45
C PRO A 463 37.34 8.23 -16.58
N GLN A 464 37.42 9.56 -16.50
CA GLN A 464 38.39 10.25 -15.64
C GLN A 464 37.84 10.51 -14.24
N ARG A 465 36.51 10.70 -14.13
CA ARG A 465 35.82 11.00 -12.88
C ARG A 465 34.45 10.34 -12.86
N ALA A 466 33.99 9.98 -11.67
CA ALA A 466 32.60 9.57 -11.41
C ALA A 466 31.99 10.56 -10.42
N ILE A 467 30.90 11.22 -10.80
CA ILE A 467 30.14 12.10 -9.95
C ILE A 467 28.90 11.32 -9.53
N VAL A 468 28.71 11.15 -8.22
CA VAL A 468 27.65 10.32 -7.66
C VAL A 468 26.81 11.14 -6.71
N GLY A 469 25.48 11.05 -6.82
CA GLY A 469 24.55 11.77 -5.95
C GLY A 469 23.16 11.14 -5.97
N SER A 470 22.33 11.49 -5.00
CA SER A 470 20.94 11.02 -4.90
C SER A 470 19.94 11.87 -5.68
N THR A 471 20.36 13.06 -6.14
CA THR A 471 19.53 13.98 -6.94
C THR A 471 20.32 14.50 -8.13
N ALA A 472 19.59 14.83 -9.21
CA ALA A 472 20.12 15.48 -10.39
C ALA A 472 20.82 16.78 -10.01
N ALA A 473 20.21 17.58 -9.12
CA ALA A 473 20.77 18.82 -8.60
C ALA A 473 22.13 18.65 -7.93
N ALA A 474 22.28 17.66 -7.05
CA ALA A 474 23.56 17.40 -6.41
C ALA A 474 24.64 17.05 -7.44
N VAL A 475 24.29 16.25 -8.45
CA VAL A 475 25.22 15.80 -9.49
C VAL A 475 25.61 16.94 -10.44
N TYR A 476 24.65 17.67 -11.04
CA TYR A 476 24.99 18.75 -11.97
C TYR A 476 25.68 19.92 -11.28
N THR A 477 25.31 20.26 -10.03
CA THR A 477 26.03 21.30 -9.28
C THR A 477 27.49 20.90 -9.11
N LYS A 478 27.77 19.62 -8.81
CA LYS A 478 29.15 19.16 -8.67
C LYS A 478 29.91 19.15 -10.00
N ILE A 479 29.26 18.82 -11.11
CA ILE A 479 29.84 18.89 -12.45
C ILE A 479 30.25 20.33 -12.79
N LEU A 480 29.40 21.32 -12.46
CA LEU A 480 29.67 22.74 -12.68
C LEU A 480 30.81 23.27 -11.79
N GLU A 481 30.82 22.94 -10.49
CA GLU A 481 31.90 23.31 -9.58
C GLU A 481 33.27 22.82 -10.06
N LEU A 482 33.30 21.60 -10.60
CA LEU A 482 34.51 20.97 -11.13
C LEU A 482 34.86 21.43 -12.55
N LYS A 483 34.06 22.33 -13.15
CA LYS A 483 34.23 22.89 -14.51
C LYS A 483 34.37 21.80 -15.58
N LEU A 484 33.54 20.75 -15.48
CA LEU A 484 33.57 19.60 -16.40
C LEU A 484 32.64 19.76 -17.62
N VAL A 485 32.06 20.94 -17.80
CA VAL A 485 31.24 21.34 -18.95
C VAL A 485 31.61 22.77 -19.32
N THR A 486 31.73 23.07 -20.61
CA THR A 486 32.05 24.42 -21.10
C THR A 486 30.93 25.05 -21.91
N ARG A 487 30.01 24.25 -22.45
CA ARG A 487 28.90 24.73 -23.26
C ARG A 487 27.57 24.70 -22.50
N LEU A 488 26.76 25.74 -22.68
CA LEU A 488 25.46 25.87 -22.01
C LEU A 488 24.41 24.87 -22.52
N ASP A 489 24.42 24.57 -23.81
CA ASP A 489 23.55 23.54 -24.41
C ASP A 489 23.85 22.14 -23.85
N HIS A 490 25.13 21.80 -23.72
CA HIS A 490 25.55 20.55 -23.10
C HIS A 490 25.18 20.49 -21.61
N ALA A 491 25.33 21.61 -20.87
CA ALA A 491 24.90 21.70 -19.48
C ALA A 491 23.38 21.47 -19.34
N ALA A 492 22.56 22.05 -20.24
CA ALA A 492 21.11 21.84 -20.27
C ALA A 492 20.74 20.38 -20.59
N TYR A 493 21.41 19.75 -21.56
CA TYR A 493 21.24 18.34 -21.89
C TYR A 493 21.58 17.43 -20.68
N ILE A 494 22.73 17.64 -20.04
CA ILE A 494 23.14 16.87 -18.85
C ILE A 494 22.09 17.04 -17.73
N GLY A 495 21.62 18.26 -17.50
CA GLY A 495 20.57 18.53 -16.52
C GLY A 495 19.28 17.75 -16.80
N SER A 496 18.83 17.74 -18.06
CA SER A 496 17.67 16.97 -18.52
C SER A 496 17.85 15.45 -18.31
N GLU A 497 18.99 14.90 -18.74
CA GLU A 497 19.28 13.47 -18.59
C GLU A 497 19.42 13.04 -17.14
N LEU A 498 20.06 13.85 -16.29
CA LEU A 498 20.16 13.58 -14.85
C LEU A 498 18.78 13.64 -14.19
N MET A 499 17.92 14.58 -14.57
CA MET A 499 16.55 14.64 -14.07
C MET A 499 15.74 13.41 -14.51
N LYS A 500 15.88 12.98 -15.76
CA LYS A 500 15.28 11.75 -16.28
C LYS A 500 15.76 10.52 -15.49
N ALA A 501 17.05 10.45 -15.20
CA ALA A 501 17.65 9.41 -14.36
C ALA A 501 17.08 9.44 -12.92
N GLU A 502 16.91 10.62 -12.32
CA GLU A 502 16.29 10.77 -11.00
C GLU A 502 14.84 10.28 -10.98
N ILE A 503 14.04 10.64 -11.99
CA ILE A 503 12.65 10.18 -12.11
C ILE A 503 12.62 8.65 -12.28
N ALA A 504 13.50 8.08 -13.10
CA ALA A 504 13.62 6.64 -13.29
C ALA A 504 14.05 5.88 -12.01
N LEU A 505 14.87 6.48 -11.15
CA LEU A 505 15.17 5.93 -9.82
C LEU A 505 13.93 5.94 -8.92
N LYS A 506 13.20 7.06 -8.89
CA LYS A 506 12.01 7.24 -8.03
C LYS A 506 10.84 6.35 -8.43
N THR A 507 10.64 6.17 -9.74
CA THR A 507 9.47 5.45 -10.31
C THR A 507 9.75 3.99 -10.62
N GLY A 508 11.01 3.55 -10.57
CA GLY A 508 11.41 2.21 -11.00
C GLY A 508 11.44 2.01 -12.53
N LYS A 509 11.08 3.03 -13.33
CA LYS A 509 11.14 2.97 -14.80
C LYS A 509 12.55 2.71 -15.30
N ASN A 510 12.65 2.07 -16.46
CA ASN A 510 13.93 1.89 -17.14
C ASN A 510 14.53 3.24 -17.53
N TYR A 511 15.85 3.35 -17.41
CA TYR A 511 16.59 4.51 -17.89
C TYR A 511 17.59 4.05 -18.92
N ILE A 512 17.47 4.59 -20.13
CA ILE A 512 18.46 4.50 -21.18
C ILE A 512 18.70 5.95 -21.62
N GLN A 513 19.97 6.39 -21.56
CA GLN A 513 20.35 7.73 -21.99
C GLN A 513 19.90 7.95 -23.44
N ASP A 514 19.44 9.15 -23.76
CA ASP A 514 18.89 9.55 -25.07
C ASP A 514 17.56 8.90 -25.48
N GLN A 515 16.99 8.00 -24.68
CA GLN A 515 15.63 7.49 -24.93
C GLN A 515 14.58 8.20 -24.07
N PRO A 516 13.35 8.42 -24.58
CA PRO A 516 12.24 8.89 -23.77
C PRO A 516 12.00 7.99 -22.55
N LEU A 517 11.64 8.59 -21.41
CA LEU A 517 11.32 7.82 -20.20
C LEU A 517 9.93 7.17 -20.25
N PHE A 518 8.98 7.87 -20.88
CA PHE A 518 7.63 7.40 -21.13
C PHE A 518 7.49 7.28 -22.66
N MET A 519 7.17 6.06 -23.12
CA MET A 519 6.89 5.76 -24.52
C MET A 519 5.43 6.02 -24.86
#